data_AF-A0A7W0T4E0-F1
#
_entry.id   AF-A0A7W0T4E0-F1
#
_cell.length_a   1.000
_cell.length_b   1.000
_cell.length_c   1.000
_cell.angle_alpha   90.00
_cell.angle_beta   90.00
_cell.angle_gamma   90.00
#
_symmetry.space_group_name_H-M   'P 1'
#
loop_
_entity.id
_entity.type
_entity.pdbx_description
1 polymer ?
#
loop_
_entity_poly.entity_id
_entity_poly.type
_entity_poly.pdbx_seq_one_letter_code
_entity_poly.pdbx_strand_id
1 'polypeptide(L)'
;MLALQAKRFVLLTGISGTGKTRLAQEIARIFGPTVEAPGGAESDAIEIVAKPDQLKRSRFVVPSELAQEFDALTKPEIKRIDLKVPGIPMSSMALYKRADGGNLFFVTLSGEVKEWFQATMKLGSRFLLAKKTSGEKEWLELTLPTELRPQPIAPTYELIAVRPDWTDARALLGFYNPLTKSYLPTPTLRLLLRAHDEVQAAGDEPPRPFFLIFDEMNLARVEHYFSDFLSVMESGEAIHLHDDPQVEEEEDIPRRITIPKNVFVIGTVNVDETTYMFSPKVLDRAFVLEFNDVDLRGLAGPIQSEDSASTPLALVNLEGGLKLRDHGSSDEWKRFETALGGEPRALFGKIHDALAIENRHFGYRVAREVARFVDLAVEQAGTSDATVRAALDVAVLAKILPKLHGSQAEIEATLKRLLSIATGGKPESEVFTPHGALIDGGALALPRTARKLGRMLYRLRANGFVSFIE
;
A
#
# COMPACT_ATOMS: atom_id res chain seq x y z
N MET A 1 6.93 4.96 5.41
CA MET A 1 5.87 4.68 6.41
C MET A 1 5.28 5.93 7.05
N LEU A 2 6.06 6.77 7.76
CA LEU A 2 5.54 8.00 8.40
C LEU A 2 4.75 8.91 7.45
N ALA A 3 5.25 9.14 6.24
CA ALA A 3 4.58 9.93 5.22
C ALA A 3 3.21 9.35 4.80
N LEU A 4 3.10 8.02 4.70
CA LEU A 4 1.84 7.32 4.39
C LEU A 4 0.82 7.51 5.51
N GLN A 5 1.24 7.39 6.78
CA GLN A 5 0.36 7.63 7.92
C GLN A 5 -0.02 9.12 8.05
N ALA A 6 0.88 10.02 7.66
CA ALA A 6 0.65 11.45 7.73
C ALA A 6 -0.42 11.92 6.73
N LYS A 7 -0.38 11.44 5.47
CA LYS A 7 -1.23 11.97 4.38
C LYS A 7 -1.85 10.93 3.44
N ARG A 8 -1.60 9.63 3.62
CA ARG A 8 -2.12 8.53 2.78
C ARG A 8 -1.80 8.62 1.29
N PHE A 9 -1.07 9.64 0.84
CA PHE A 9 -0.63 9.81 -0.53
C PHE A 9 0.84 10.20 -0.55
N VAL A 10 1.65 9.38 -1.22
CA VAL A 10 3.10 9.56 -1.35
C VAL A 10 3.51 9.44 -2.81
N LEU A 11 4.41 10.32 -3.24
CA LEU A 11 5.09 10.26 -4.52
C LEU A 11 6.54 9.82 -4.30
N LEU A 12 6.97 8.79 -5.02
CA LEU A 12 8.35 8.31 -5.04
C LEU A 12 8.99 8.79 -6.34
N THR A 13 9.97 9.68 -6.25
CA THR A 13 10.65 10.25 -7.41
C THR A 13 12.09 9.75 -7.44
N GLY A 14 12.63 9.53 -8.63
CA GLY A 14 14.07 9.34 -8.79
C GLY A 14 14.44 8.78 -10.14
N ILE A 15 15.74 8.54 -10.33
CA ILE A 15 16.27 7.97 -11.58
C ILE A 15 15.65 6.60 -11.89
N SER A 16 15.60 6.24 -13.16
CA SER A 16 15.07 4.95 -13.60
C SER A 16 15.88 3.78 -13.01
N GLY A 17 15.22 2.63 -12.79
CA GLY A 17 15.88 1.44 -12.24
C GLY A 17 16.17 1.44 -10.73
N THR A 18 15.77 2.47 -9.97
CA THR A 18 15.96 2.55 -8.50
C THR A 18 15.02 1.67 -7.68
N GLY A 19 14.15 0.89 -8.33
CA GLY A 19 13.25 -0.05 -7.66
C GLY A 19 12.06 0.60 -6.94
N LYS A 20 11.68 1.83 -7.28
CA LYS A 20 10.56 2.57 -6.65
C LYS A 20 9.25 1.78 -6.63
N THR A 21 8.89 1.19 -7.76
CA THR A 21 7.66 0.39 -7.91
C THR A 21 7.74 -0.89 -7.08
N ARG A 22 8.91 -1.53 -7.05
CA ARG A 22 9.15 -2.71 -6.19
C ARG A 22 9.06 -2.34 -4.72
N LEU A 23 9.64 -1.22 -4.29
CA LEU A 23 9.54 -0.73 -2.91
C LEU A 23 8.08 -0.51 -2.51
N ALA A 24 7.27 0.12 -3.38
CA ALA A 24 5.85 0.29 -3.15
C ALA A 24 5.12 -1.04 -2.97
N GLN A 25 5.41 -2.03 -3.82
CA GLN A 25 4.85 -3.38 -3.73
C GLN A 25 5.27 -4.10 -2.45
N GLU A 26 6.55 -4.05 -2.05
CA GLU A 26 7.01 -4.68 -0.81
C GLU A 26 6.36 -4.02 0.41
N ILE A 27 6.22 -2.69 0.43
CA ILE A 27 5.45 -1.97 1.47
C ILE A 27 4.03 -2.53 1.55
N ALA A 28 3.36 -2.69 0.41
CA ALA A 28 2.00 -3.20 0.39
C ALA A 28 1.90 -4.67 0.84
N ARG A 29 2.90 -5.51 0.50
CA ARG A 29 2.98 -6.91 0.93
C ARG A 29 3.20 -7.05 2.43
N ILE A 30 4.00 -6.17 3.04
CA ILE A 30 4.23 -6.17 4.50
C ILE A 30 2.91 -6.04 5.27
N PHE A 31 1.97 -5.25 4.76
CA PHE A 31 0.64 -5.09 5.37
C PHE A 31 -0.46 -5.89 4.65
N GLY A 32 -0.08 -6.73 3.70
CA GLY A 32 -0.99 -7.63 3.04
C GLY A 32 -1.41 -8.76 3.98
N PRO A 33 -2.61 -9.31 3.81
CA PRO A 33 -3.02 -10.48 4.56
C PRO A 33 -2.09 -11.66 4.26
N THR A 34 -1.27 -11.99 5.24
CA THR A 34 -0.77 -13.35 5.39
C THR A 34 -1.86 -14.15 6.08
N VAL A 35 -2.58 -14.97 5.32
CA VAL A 35 -3.25 -16.09 5.96
C VAL A 35 -2.15 -17.06 6.30
N GLU A 36 -2.07 -17.43 7.57
CA GLU A 36 -1.47 -18.71 7.96
C GLU A 36 -2.28 -19.80 7.28
N ALA A 37 -1.93 -20.08 6.03
CA ALA A 37 -2.55 -21.12 5.31
C ALA A 37 -1.87 -22.41 5.72
N PRO A 38 -2.63 -23.50 5.79
CA PRO A 38 -2.03 -24.81 5.84
C PRO A 38 -0.95 -25.05 4.76
N GLY A 39 0.31 -25.00 5.15
CA GLY A 39 1.47 -25.48 4.42
C GLY A 39 1.59 -26.99 4.60
N GLY A 40 1.83 -27.67 3.48
CA GLY A 40 1.95 -29.12 3.43
C GLY A 40 0.89 -29.77 2.56
N ALA A 41 0.69 -29.29 1.34
CA ALA A 41 0.37 -30.24 0.30
C ALA A 41 1.66 -31.03 0.05
N GLU A 42 1.67 -32.31 0.41
CA GLU A 42 2.46 -33.27 -0.38
C GLU A 42 2.11 -33.01 -1.85
N SER A 43 3.07 -33.23 -2.76
CA SER A 43 2.98 -32.94 -4.21
C SER A 43 1.65 -33.32 -4.89
N ASP A 44 0.87 -34.22 -4.28
CA ASP A 44 -0.34 -34.84 -4.85
C ASP A 44 -1.64 -34.53 -4.06
N ALA A 45 -1.63 -33.55 -3.14
CA ALA A 45 -2.80 -33.16 -2.35
C ALA A 45 -3.50 -31.90 -2.90
N ILE A 46 -4.82 -31.95 -3.08
CA ILE A 46 -5.63 -30.82 -3.58
C ILE A 46 -6.37 -30.14 -2.43
N GLU A 47 -6.27 -28.81 -2.36
CA GLU A 47 -6.95 -27.98 -1.37
C GLU A 47 -8.40 -27.71 -1.77
N ILE A 48 -9.34 -27.96 -0.86
CA ILE A 48 -10.78 -27.72 -1.05
C ILE A 48 -11.30 -26.73 -0.02
N VAL A 49 -12.04 -25.72 -0.50
CA VAL A 49 -12.76 -24.75 0.34
C VAL A 49 -14.20 -25.21 0.58
N ALA A 50 -14.60 -25.31 1.84
CA ALA A 50 -15.95 -25.70 2.23
C ALA A 50 -16.98 -24.62 1.84
N LYS A 51 -17.83 -24.93 0.84
CA LYS A 51 -18.92 -24.06 0.37
C LYS A 51 -20.19 -24.20 1.23
N PRO A 52 -21.08 -23.20 1.26
CA PRO A 52 -22.30 -23.26 2.08
C PRO A 52 -23.22 -24.46 1.76
N ASP A 53 -23.32 -24.87 0.49
CA ASP A 53 -24.12 -26.06 0.09
C ASP A 53 -23.47 -27.39 0.53
N GLN A 54 -22.14 -27.42 0.70
CA GLN A 54 -21.40 -28.61 1.12
C GLN A 54 -21.59 -28.90 2.61
N LEU A 55 -21.61 -27.86 3.44
CA LEU A 55 -21.87 -27.96 4.88
C LEU A 55 -23.34 -28.32 5.17
N LYS A 56 -24.29 -27.71 4.45
CA LYS A 56 -25.73 -27.99 4.61
C LYS A 56 -26.11 -29.43 4.24
N ARG A 57 -25.45 -30.01 3.24
CA ARG A 57 -25.77 -31.35 2.72
C ARG A 57 -24.76 -32.44 3.11
N SER A 58 -23.79 -32.11 3.98
CA SER A 58 -22.71 -33.02 4.42
C SER A 58 -22.04 -33.76 3.27
N ARG A 59 -21.71 -33.02 2.20
CA ARG A 59 -21.09 -33.56 0.99
C ARG A 59 -20.02 -32.61 0.50
N PHE A 60 -18.94 -33.12 -0.06
CA PHE A 60 -17.95 -32.30 -0.75
C PHE A 60 -17.76 -32.75 -2.19
N VAL A 61 -17.25 -31.84 -3.01
CA VAL A 61 -16.96 -32.09 -4.42
C VAL A 61 -15.53 -32.58 -4.51
N VAL A 62 -15.30 -33.71 -5.18
CA VAL A 62 -13.96 -34.17 -5.53
C VAL A 62 -13.56 -33.47 -6.84
N PRO A 63 -12.44 -32.72 -6.87
CA PRO A 63 -11.94 -32.06 -8.07
C PRO A 63 -11.68 -33.06 -9.19
N SER A 64 -11.84 -32.61 -10.43
CA SER A 64 -11.70 -33.48 -11.60
C SER A 64 -10.28 -34.00 -11.80
N GLU A 65 -9.24 -33.31 -11.32
CA GLU A 65 -7.86 -33.83 -11.38
C GLU A 65 -7.72 -35.08 -10.50
N LEU A 66 -8.10 -34.99 -9.22
CA LEU A 66 -8.04 -36.12 -8.29
C LEU A 66 -8.94 -37.28 -8.76
N ALA A 67 -10.10 -36.96 -9.33
CA ALA A 67 -11.05 -37.97 -9.78
C ALA A 67 -10.59 -38.78 -11.01
N GLN A 68 -9.69 -38.22 -11.83
CA GLN A 68 -9.11 -38.93 -12.99
C GLN A 68 -8.04 -39.94 -12.58
N GLU A 69 -7.44 -39.78 -11.40
CA GLU A 69 -6.37 -40.64 -10.91
C GLU A 69 -6.87 -41.94 -10.26
N PHE A 70 -8.15 -42.05 -9.91
CA PHE A 70 -8.71 -43.31 -9.41
C PHE A 70 -9.23 -44.14 -10.58
N ASP A 71 -8.69 -45.35 -10.78
CA ASP A 71 -9.26 -46.36 -11.69
C ASP A 71 -10.70 -46.73 -11.29
N ALA A 72 -11.06 -46.49 -10.02
CA ALA A 72 -12.40 -46.67 -9.47
C ALA A 72 -13.43 -45.62 -9.94
N LEU A 73 -13.00 -44.44 -10.43
CA LEU A 73 -13.87 -43.32 -10.81
C LEU A 73 -14.15 -43.24 -12.32
N THR A 74 -13.44 -44.03 -13.12
CA THR A 74 -13.64 -44.17 -14.57
C THR A 74 -14.68 -45.24 -14.94
N LYS A 75 -15.16 -46.05 -13.98
CA LYS A 75 -16.22 -47.06 -14.19
C LYS A 75 -17.53 -46.67 -13.48
N PRO A 76 -18.68 -46.61 -14.17
CA PRO A 76 -19.96 -46.13 -13.62
C PRO A 76 -20.60 -47.05 -12.54
N GLU A 77 -19.95 -48.17 -12.20
CA GLU A 77 -20.48 -49.19 -11.29
C GLU A 77 -20.06 -48.99 -9.82
N ILE A 78 -19.04 -48.18 -9.55
CA ILE A 78 -18.49 -47.99 -8.21
C ILE A 78 -19.21 -46.84 -7.50
N LYS A 79 -20.01 -47.18 -6.48
CA LYS A 79 -20.86 -46.24 -5.73
C LYS A 79 -20.30 -45.86 -4.37
N ARG A 80 -19.12 -46.37 -4.00
CA ARG A 80 -18.50 -46.13 -2.69
C ARG A 80 -17.01 -45.91 -2.80
N ILE A 81 -16.49 -45.03 -1.93
CA ILE A 81 -15.06 -44.72 -1.81
C ILE A 81 -14.67 -44.74 -0.33
N ASP A 82 -13.53 -45.32 -0.01
CA ASP A 82 -13.04 -45.31 1.37
C ASP A 82 -12.42 -43.94 1.68
N LEU A 83 -12.83 -43.36 2.80
CA LEU A 83 -12.40 -42.06 3.28
C LEU A 83 -11.77 -42.21 4.67
N LYS A 84 -10.55 -41.70 4.82
CA LYS A 84 -9.85 -41.59 6.09
C LYS A 84 -9.82 -40.13 6.53
N VAL A 85 -10.20 -39.88 7.78
CA VAL A 85 -10.25 -38.55 8.42
C VAL A 85 -9.46 -38.58 9.73
N PRO A 86 -8.95 -37.43 10.22
CA PRO A 86 -8.15 -37.39 11.44
C PRO A 86 -8.96 -37.85 12.65
N GLY A 87 -8.43 -38.83 13.38
CA GLY A 87 -9.06 -39.35 14.61
C GLY A 87 -10.23 -40.32 14.40
N ILE A 88 -10.60 -40.65 13.16
CA ILE A 88 -11.69 -41.60 12.85
C ILE A 88 -11.17 -42.75 11.96
N PRO A 89 -11.53 -44.02 12.26
CA PRO A 89 -11.16 -45.15 11.42
C PRO A 89 -11.72 -45.03 10.00
N MET A 90 -10.97 -45.56 9.04
CA MET A 90 -11.30 -45.52 7.61
C MET A 90 -12.72 -46.03 7.36
N SER A 91 -13.53 -45.22 6.69
CA SER A 91 -14.97 -45.45 6.54
C SER A 91 -15.39 -45.31 5.09
N SER A 92 -16.23 -46.24 4.61
CA SER A 92 -16.70 -46.26 3.23
C SER A 92 -17.84 -45.26 3.00
N MET A 93 -17.65 -44.27 2.14
CA MET A 93 -18.59 -43.19 1.83
C MET A 93 -19.29 -43.41 0.50
N ALA A 94 -20.50 -42.85 0.34
CA ALA A 94 -21.24 -42.94 -0.91
C ALA A 94 -20.76 -41.89 -1.91
N LEU A 95 -20.52 -42.31 -3.15
CA LEU A 95 -19.99 -41.50 -4.23
C LEU A 95 -21.04 -41.38 -5.34
N TYR A 96 -21.28 -40.15 -5.81
CA TYR A 96 -22.26 -39.85 -6.84
C TYR A 96 -21.65 -38.98 -7.94
N LYS A 97 -21.88 -39.36 -9.20
CA LYS A 97 -21.58 -38.54 -10.37
C LYS A 97 -22.84 -37.80 -10.82
N ARG A 98 -22.73 -36.51 -11.15
CA ARG A 98 -23.85 -35.73 -11.72
C ARG A 98 -24.22 -36.27 -13.11
N ALA A 99 -25.51 -36.45 -13.39
CA ALA A 99 -26.00 -37.10 -14.62
C ALA A 99 -26.02 -36.19 -15.87
N ASP A 100 -25.81 -34.89 -15.68
CA ASP A 100 -26.04 -33.78 -16.60
C ASP A 100 -24.75 -33.28 -17.28
N GLY A 101 -23.86 -34.20 -17.66
CA GLY A 101 -22.70 -33.93 -18.52
C GLY A 101 -21.50 -33.22 -17.87
N GLY A 102 -21.57 -32.89 -16.57
CA GLY A 102 -20.45 -32.32 -15.82
C GLY A 102 -19.55 -33.39 -15.18
N ASN A 103 -18.23 -33.18 -15.21
CA ASN A 103 -17.24 -34.06 -14.57
C ASN A 103 -17.10 -33.81 -13.05
N LEU A 104 -18.23 -33.58 -12.37
CA LEU A 104 -18.30 -33.28 -10.94
C LEU A 104 -18.70 -34.52 -10.16
N PHE A 105 -17.85 -34.92 -9.22
CA PHE A 105 -18.05 -36.06 -8.34
C PHE A 105 -18.36 -35.57 -6.92
N PHE A 106 -19.38 -36.14 -6.28
CA PHE A 106 -19.81 -35.78 -4.94
C PHE A 106 -19.61 -36.97 -4.00
N VAL A 107 -18.93 -36.75 -2.89
CA VAL A 107 -18.84 -37.71 -1.79
C VAL A 107 -19.81 -37.27 -0.69
N THR A 108 -20.73 -38.16 -0.32
CA THR A 108 -21.71 -37.93 0.75
C THR A 108 -21.21 -38.57 2.04
N LEU A 109 -21.08 -37.76 3.09
CA LEU A 109 -20.56 -38.18 4.38
C LEU A 109 -21.67 -38.81 5.24
N SER A 110 -21.36 -39.92 5.90
CA SER A 110 -22.29 -40.65 6.79
C SER A 110 -21.58 -41.15 8.05
N GLY A 111 -22.34 -41.37 9.13
CA GLY A 111 -21.82 -41.87 10.41
C GLY A 111 -20.93 -40.86 11.14
N GLU A 112 -19.94 -41.35 11.88
CA GLU A 112 -19.02 -40.54 12.69
C GLU A 112 -18.25 -39.48 11.87
N VAL A 113 -17.95 -39.78 10.60
CA VAL A 113 -17.31 -38.84 9.67
C VAL A 113 -18.18 -37.60 9.40
N LYS A 114 -19.51 -37.78 9.34
CA LYS A 114 -20.45 -36.66 9.14
C LYS A 114 -20.46 -35.74 10.36
N GLU A 115 -20.52 -36.33 11.55
CA GLU A 115 -20.54 -35.59 12.82
C GLU A 115 -19.23 -34.82 13.01
N TRP A 116 -18.09 -35.45 12.72
CA TRP A 116 -16.79 -34.79 12.74
C TRP A 116 -16.69 -33.65 11.72
N PHE A 117 -17.17 -33.87 10.49
CA PHE A 117 -17.13 -32.83 9.45
C PHE A 117 -17.99 -31.62 9.82
N GLN A 118 -19.17 -31.83 10.43
CA GLN A 118 -20.04 -30.75 10.89
C GLN A 118 -19.49 -30.03 12.13
N ALA A 119 -18.82 -30.74 13.04
CA ALA A 119 -18.22 -30.15 14.23
C ALA A 119 -16.93 -29.38 13.93
N THR A 120 -16.16 -29.84 12.94
CA THR A 120 -14.81 -29.33 12.66
C THR A 120 -14.78 -28.26 11.56
N MET A 121 -15.68 -28.34 10.56
CA MET A 121 -15.69 -27.43 9.41
C MET A 121 -16.68 -26.27 9.61
N LYS A 122 -16.21 -25.04 9.41
CA LYS A 122 -17.04 -23.83 9.33
C LYS A 122 -17.09 -23.34 7.88
N LEU A 123 -17.97 -22.37 7.62
CA LEU A 123 -18.04 -21.72 6.31
C LEU A 123 -16.68 -21.09 5.97
N GLY A 124 -16.09 -21.48 4.83
CA GLY A 124 -14.76 -21.01 4.41
C GLY A 124 -13.58 -21.82 4.96
N SER A 125 -13.81 -22.82 5.83
CA SER A 125 -12.77 -23.76 6.26
C SER A 125 -12.20 -24.53 5.06
N ARG A 126 -10.90 -24.83 5.11
CA ARG A 126 -10.19 -25.53 4.04
C ARG A 126 -9.64 -26.87 4.55
N PHE A 127 -9.62 -27.86 3.67
CA PHE A 127 -9.05 -29.18 3.95
C PHE A 127 -8.33 -29.70 2.72
N LEU A 128 -7.33 -30.55 2.95
CA LEU A 128 -6.58 -31.20 1.89
C LEU A 128 -7.18 -32.58 1.63
N LEU A 129 -7.29 -32.92 0.35
CA LEU A 129 -7.64 -34.25 -0.11
C LEU A 129 -6.50 -34.80 -0.95
N ALA A 130 -5.98 -35.95 -0.54
CA ALA A 130 -4.99 -36.70 -1.29
C ALA A 130 -5.50 -38.11 -1.57
N LYS A 131 -5.13 -38.66 -2.73
CA LYS A 131 -5.24 -40.09 -2.99
C LYS A 131 -4.09 -40.80 -2.29
N LYS A 132 -4.40 -41.90 -1.60
CA LYS A 132 -3.40 -42.81 -1.04
C LYS A 132 -3.65 -44.22 -1.54
N THR A 133 -2.56 -44.90 -1.90
CA THR A 133 -2.59 -46.28 -2.36
C THR A 133 -1.64 -47.12 -1.50
N SER A 134 -2.09 -48.29 -1.06
CA SER A 134 -1.25 -49.28 -0.40
C SER A 134 -1.60 -50.67 -0.92
N GLY A 135 -0.72 -51.26 -1.72
CA GLY A 135 -1.00 -52.48 -2.46
C GLY A 135 -2.11 -52.27 -3.51
N GLU A 136 -3.15 -53.11 -3.48
CA GLU A 136 -4.32 -53.01 -4.38
C GLU A 136 -5.44 -52.10 -3.86
N LYS A 137 -5.27 -51.47 -2.68
CA LYS A 137 -6.30 -50.61 -2.06
C LYS A 137 -6.00 -49.13 -2.26
N GLU A 138 -6.99 -48.39 -2.73
CA GLU A 138 -6.99 -46.94 -2.90
C GLU A 138 -8.02 -46.30 -1.96
N TRP A 139 -7.65 -45.22 -1.27
CA TRP A 139 -8.57 -44.43 -0.44
C TRP A 139 -8.31 -42.94 -0.56
N LEU A 140 -9.31 -42.13 -0.20
CA LEU A 140 -9.17 -40.70 -0.01
C LEU A 140 -8.73 -40.43 1.43
N GLU A 141 -7.66 -39.67 1.60
CA GLU A 141 -7.26 -39.16 2.91
C GLU A 141 -7.56 -37.67 2.98
N LEU A 142 -8.41 -37.30 3.95
CA LEU A 142 -8.67 -35.92 4.30
C LEU A 142 -7.76 -35.56 5.46
N THR A 143 -6.88 -34.59 5.25
CA THR A 143 -6.04 -34.05 6.32
C THR A 143 -6.40 -32.60 6.61
N LEU A 144 -6.39 -32.28 7.91
CA LEU A 144 -6.30 -30.91 8.36
C LEU A 144 -4.82 -30.56 8.38
N PRO A 145 -4.41 -29.41 7.88
CA PRO A 145 -3.00 -29.31 7.57
C PRO A 145 -2.23 -28.69 8.74
N THR A 146 -0.99 -29.16 8.89
CA THR A 146 -0.29 -29.16 10.18
C THR A 146 0.80 -28.10 10.29
N GLU A 147 1.25 -27.49 9.19
CA GLU A 147 2.20 -26.38 9.22
C GLU A 147 1.56 -25.10 8.66
N LEU A 148 1.96 -23.94 9.18
CA LEU A 148 1.43 -22.64 8.79
C LEU A 148 2.41 -22.03 7.77
N ARG A 149 2.00 -21.90 6.51
CA ARG A 149 2.73 -21.11 5.50
C ARG A 149 1.91 -19.86 5.13
N PRO A 150 2.51 -18.67 5.11
CA PRO A 150 1.81 -17.48 4.64
C PRO A 150 1.44 -17.64 3.15
N GLN A 151 0.14 -17.71 2.84
CA GLN A 151 -0.39 -17.63 1.49
C GLN A 151 -1.13 -16.29 1.32
N PRO A 152 -0.98 -15.59 0.18
CA PRO A 152 -1.68 -14.33 -0.05
C PRO A 152 -3.18 -14.57 -0.30
N ILE A 153 -4.05 -13.93 0.50
CA ILE A 153 -5.41 -13.56 0.06
C ILE A 153 -5.27 -12.61 -1.14
N ALA A 154 -6.33 -12.45 -1.94
CA ALA A 154 -6.44 -11.41 -2.97
C ALA A 154 -5.71 -10.13 -2.51
N PRO A 155 -4.73 -9.64 -3.30
CA PRO A 155 -3.79 -8.64 -2.81
C PRO A 155 -4.55 -7.41 -2.34
N THR A 156 -4.15 -6.87 -1.19
CA THR A 156 -4.62 -5.56 -0.71
C THR A 156 -4.03 -4.42 -1.52
N TYR A 157 -3.34 -4.70 -2.62
CA TYR A 157 -2.82 -3.69 -3.52
C TYR A 157 -3.18 -3.96 -4.97
N GLU A 158 -3.21 -2.88 -5.74
CA GLU A 158 -3.35 -2.89 -7.19
C GLU A 158 -2.21 -2.08 -7.81
N LEU A 159 -1.51 -2.66 -8.78
CA LEU A 159 -0.50 -1.95 -9.57
C LEU A 159 -1.15 -1.43 -10.85
N ILE A 160 -1.11 -0.12 -11.03
CA ILE A 160 -1.79 0.59 -12.09
C ILE A 160 -0.74 1.30 -12.94
N ALA A 161 -0.48 0.77 -14.12
CA ALA A 161 0.35 1.45 -15.11
C ALA A 161 -0.45 2.61 -15.72
N VAL A 162 -0.02 3.84 -15.47
CA VAL A 162 -0.64 5.03 -16.07
C VAL A 162 -0.35 5.03 -17.57
N ARG A 163 -1.32 5.47 -18.37
CA ARG A 163 -1.16 5.59 -19.81
C ARG A 163 -1.24 7.05 -20.26
N PRO A 164 -0.54 7.44 -21.34
CA PRO A 164 -0.50 8.85 -21.80
C PRO A 164 -1.88 9.40 -22.23
N ASP A 165 -2.81 8.54 -22.63
CA ASP A 165 -4.15 8.89 -23.11
C ASP A 165 -5.16 9.18 -21.97
N TRP A 166 -4.73 9.05 -20.72
CA TRP A 166 -5.58 9.31 -19.56
C TRP A 166 -5.89 10.79 -19.40
N THR A 167 -7.15 11.15 -19.63
CA THR A 167 -7.63 12.55 -19.63
C THR A 167 -8.70 12.83 -18.58
N ASP A 168 -9.28 11.80 -17.95
CA ASP A 168 -10.32 11.96 -16.93
C ASP A 168 -10.38 10.76 -15.97
N ALA A 169 -11.26 10.86 -14.98
CA ALA A 169 -11.42 9.87 -13.91
C ALA A 169 -11.98 8.52 -14.38
N ARG A 170 -12.50 8.38 -15.61
CA ARG A 170 -13.03 7.10 -16.12
C ARG A 170 -11.93 6.05 -16.22
N ALA A 171 -10.69 6.47 -16.45
CA ALA A 171 -9.53 5.59 -16.43
C ALA A 171 -9.31 4.93 -15.05
N LEU A 172 -9.72 5.61 -13.97
CA LEU A 172 -9.60 5.12 -12.60
C LEU A 172 -10.86 4.49 -12.06
N LEU A 173 -12.04 5.03 -12.36
CA LEU A 173 -13.29 4.59 -11.73
C LEU A 173 -14.15 3.75 -12.67
N GLY A 174 -13.81 3.69 -13.95
CA GLY A 174 -14.66 3.08 -14.97
C GLY A 174 -15.78 4.02 -15.40
N PHE A 175 -16.78 3.45 -16.06
CA PHE A 175 -17.95 4.21 -16.49
C PHE A 175 -19.17 3.31 -16.57
N TYR A 176 -20.35 3.90 -16.37
CA TYR A 176 -21.63 3.29 -16.68
C TYR A 176 -21.91 3.37 -18.17
N ASN A 177 -22.33 2.26 -18.78
CA ASN A 177 -22.74 2.21 -20.18
C ASN A 177 -24.28 2.21 -20.30
N PRO A 178 -24.92 3.31 -20.72
CA PRO A 178 -26.38 3.38 -20.82
C PRO A 178 -27.00 2.45 -21.86
N LEU A 179 -26.22 1.97 -22.84
CA LEU A 179 -26.71 1.07 -23.88
C LEU A 179 -26.84 -0.37 -23.38
N THR A 180 -25.84 -0.84 -22.62
CA THR A 180 -25.83 -2.18 -22.03
C THR A 180 -26.45 -2.21 -20.63
N LYS A 181 -26.72 -1.04 -20.04
CA LYS A 181 -27.15 -0.86 -18.65
C LYS A 181 -26.23 -1.54 -17.63
N SER A 182 -24.95 -1.63 -17.94
CA SER A 182 -23.95 -2.28 -17.12
C SER A 182 -22.83 -1.30 -16.79
N TYR A 183 -22.17 -1.51 -15.65
CA TYR A 183 -21.01 -0.72 -15.29
C TYR A 183 -19.74 -1.43 -15.74
N LEU A 184 -18.75 -0.68 -16.22
CA LEU A 184 -17.43 -1.23 -16.54
C LEU A 184 -16.43 -0.86 -15.44
N PRO A 185 -16.26 -1.68 -14.40
CA PRO A 185 -15.38 -1.35 -13.28
C PRO A 185 -13.91 -1.59 -13.64
N THR A 186 -13.07 -0.67 -13.20
CA THR A 186 -11.60 -0.75 -13.28
C THR A 186 -11.02 -1.53 -12.09
N PRO A 187 -9.76 -1.98 -12.16
CA PRO A 187 -9.07 -2.58 -11.03
C PRO A 187 -9.04 -1.67 -9.78
N THR A 188 -8.86 -0.37 -9.99
CA THR A 188 -8.93 0.65 -8.92
C THR A 188 -10.28 0.66 -8.23
N LEU A 189 -11.40 0.71 -8.97
CA LEU A 189 -12.74 0.68 -8.36
C LEU A 189 -12.96 -0.62 -7.57
N ARG A 190 -12.58 -1.77 -8.14
CA ARG A 190 -12.69 -3.07 -7.44
C ARG A 190 -11.87 -3.11 -6.15
N LEU A 191 -10.71 -2.47 -6.12
CA LEU A 191 -9.92 -2.34 -4.89
C LEU A 191 -10.63 -1.44 -3.87
N LEU A 192 -11.21 -0.32 -4.29
CA LEU A 192 -11.96 0.57 -3.40
C LEU A 192 -13.18 -0.13 -2.78
N LEU A 193 -13.92 -0.93 -3.56
CA LEU A 193 -15.05 -1.71 -3.06
C LEU A 193 -14.61 -2.71 -1.99
N ARG A 194 -13.57 -3.51 -2.27
CA ARG A 194 -12.98 -4.43 -1.28
C ARG A 194 -12.48 -3.71 -0.02
N ALA A 195 -11.88 -2.53 -0.17
CA ALA A 195 -11.44 -1.74 0.97
C ALA A 195 -12.61 -1.18 1.79
N HIS A 196 -13.74 -0.88 1.14
CA HIS A 196 -14.97 -0.47 1.82
C HIS A 196 -15.54 -1.63 2.63
N ASP A 197 -15.66 -2.81 2.03
CA ASP A 197 -16.14 -4.03 2.70
C ASP A 197 -15.28 -4.36 3.92
N GLU A 198 -13.96 -4.20 3.80
CA GLU A 198 -13.04 -4.38 4.92
C GLU A 198 -13.32 -3.42 6.08
N VAL A 199 -13.54 -2.14 5.78
CA VAL A 199 -13.87 -1.13 6.80
C VAL A 199 -15.18 -1.47 7.50
N GLN A 200 -16.18 -1.96 6.76
CA GLN A 200 -17.45 -2.40 7.36
C GLN A 200 -17.29 -3.66 8.20
N ALA A 201 -16.46 -4.61 7.76
CA ALA A 201 -16.23 -5.88 8.44
C ALA A 201 -15.38 -5.74 9.71
N ALA A 202 -14.43 -4.80 9.75
CA ALA A 202 -13.50 -4.64 10.87
C ALA A 202 -14.17 -4.13 12.16
N GLY A 203 -15.32 -3.43 12.06
CA GLY A 203 -16.03 -2.90 13.22
C GLY A 203 -15.15 -1.96 14.06
N ASP A 204 -14.83 -2.35 15.28
CA ASP A 204 -13.96 -1.59 16.21
C ASP A 204 -12.45 -1.89 16.03
N GLU A 205 -12.09 -2.94 15.28
CA GLU A 205 -10.70 -3.25 14.97
C GLU A 205 -10.17 -2.33 13.84
N PRO A 206 -8.87 -1.99 13.82
CA PRO A 206 -8.30 -1.19 12.75
C PRO A 206 -8.37 -1.95 11.42
N PRO A 207 -9.08 -1.43 10.40
CA PRO A 207 -9.24 -2.14 9.13
C PRO A 207 -7.90 -2.28 8.41
N ARG A 208 -7.73 -3.40 7.69
CA ARG A 208 -6.48 -3.67 6.96
C ARG A 208 -6.22 -2.58 5.91
N PRO A 209 -4.95 -2.16 5.73
CA PRO A 209 -4.61 -1.15 4.75
C PRO A 209 -4.61 -1.72 3.32
N PHE A 210 -5.12 -0.92 2.39
CA PHE A 210 -5.12 -1.19 0.95
C PHE A 210 -4.26 -0.17 0.22
N PHE A 211 -3.59 -0.57 -0.86
CA PHE A 211 -2.62 0.26 -1.58
C PHE A 211 -2.94 0.37 -3.07
N LEU A 212 -3.15 1.58 -3.55
CA LEU A 212 -3.15 1.91 -4.97
C LEU A 212 -1.75 2.35 -5.36
N ILE A 213 -1.08 1.57 -6.21
CA ILE A 213 0.27 1.85 -6.67
C ILE A 213 0.20 2.29 -8.13
N PHE A 214 0.42 3.58 -8.38
CA PHE A 214 0.49 4.13 -9.73
C PHE A 214 1.93 4.10 -10.23
N ASP A 215 2.16 3.35 -11.30
CA ASP A 215 3.44 3.33 -11.99
C ASP A 215 3.50 4.44 -13.03
N GLU A 216 4.60 5.20 -13.04
CA GLU A 216 4.82 6.34 -13.92
C GLU A 216 3.67 7.34 -13.89
N MET A 217 3.31 7.77 -12.68
CA MET A 217 2.14 8.60 -12.43
C MET A 217 2.14 9.89 -13.27
N ASN A 218 3.33 10.42 -13.61
CA ASN A 218 3.54 11.63 -14.41
C ASN A 218 3.47 11.45 -15.93
N LEU A 219 3.20 10.24 -16.43
CA LEU A 219 3.08 9.97 -17.87
C LEU A 219 1.86 10.69 -18.49
N ALA A 220 0.81 10.89 -17.70
CA ALA A 220 -0.34 11.72 -18.02
C ALA A 220 -0.50 12.87 -17.02
N ARG A 221 -1.29 13.89 -17.37
CA ARG A 221 -1.57 15.02 -16.48
C ARG A 221 -2.38 14.57 -15.27
N VAL A 222 -1.70 14.42 -14.14
CA VAL A 222 -2.27 13.87 -12.90
C VAL A 222 -3.48 14.64 -12.41
N GLU A 223 -3.46 15.98 -12.51
CA GLU A 223 -4.62 16.78 -12.13
C GLU A 223 -5.89 16.54 -12.96
N HIS A 224 -5.81 15.86 -14.12
CA HIS A 224 -6.97 15.57 -14.95
C HIS A 224 -7.61 14.23 -14.55
N TYR A 225 -6.87 13.14 -14.69
CA TYR A 225 -7.41 11.81 -14.40
C TYR A 225 -7.58 11.52 -12.91
N PHE A 226 -6.78 12.17 -12.04
CA PHE A 226 -6.83 11.99 -10.59
C PHE A 226 -7.65 13.09 -9.88
N SER A 227 -8.32 13.97 -10.62
CA SER A 227 -9.05 15.14 -10.09
C SER A 227 -10.07 14.78 -9.00
N ASP A 228 -10.93 13.80 -9.25
CA ASP A 228 -11.96 13.36 -8.30
C ASP A 228 -11.33 12.83 -6.99
N PHE A 229 -10.24 12.07 -7.10
CA PHE A 229 -9.49 11.61 -5.94
C PHE A 229 -8.90 12.79 -5.15
N LEU A 230 -8.30 13.77 -5.82
CA LEU A 230 -7.77 14.98 -5.18
C LEU A 230 -8.88 15.79 -4.49
N SER A 231 -10.09 15.81 -5.06
CA SER A 231 -11.26 16.49 -4.49
C SER A 231 -11.75 15.77 -3.22
N VAL A 232 -11.98 14.46 -3.30
CA VAL A 232 -12.51 13.67 -2.17
C VAL A 232 -11.51 13.55 -1.03
N MET A 233 -10.21 13.49 -1.31
CA MET A 233 -9.18 13.55 -0.26
C MET A 233 -9.19 14.89 0.52
N GLU A 234 -9.87 15.91 0.02
CA GLU A 234 -10.01 17.22 0.65
C GLU A 234 -11.38 17.42 1.30
N SER A 235 -12.47 17.10 0.59
CA SER A 235 -13.84 17.32 1.09
C SER A 235 -14.40 16.17 1.91
N GLY A 236 -13.89 14.95 1.70
CA GLY A 236 -14.49 13.71 2.25
C GLY A 236 -15.82 13.33 1.58
N GLU A 237 -16.21 14.00 0.50
CA GLU A 237 -17.48 13.75 -0.18
C GLU A 237 -17.43 12.46 -1.02
N ALA A 238 -18.61 11.91 -1.35
CA ALA A 238 -18.71 10.72 -2.19
C ALA A 238 -18.64 11.08 -3.68
N ILE A 239 -17.85 10.32 -4.44
CA ILE A 239 -17.78 10.36 -5.90
C ILE A 239 -19.03 9.71 -6.47
N HIS A 240 -19.67 10.34 -7.45
CA HIS A 240 -20.81 9.75 -8.15
C HIS A 240 -20.34 8.77 -9.23
N LEU A 241 -20.93 7.58 -9.29
CA LEU A 241 -20.62 6.53 -10.26
C LEU A 241 -21.73 6.35 -11.30
N HIS A 242 -22.98 6.15 -10.86
CA HIS A 242 -24.17 5.99 -11.71
C HIS A 242 -25.46 6.26 -10.91
N ASP A 243 -26.61 6.30 -11.60
CA ASP A 243 -27.94 6.44 -10.99
C ASP A 243 -28.84 5.20 -11.16
N ASP A 244 -28.39 4.19 -11.91
CA ASP A 244 -29.19 2.99 -12.24
C ASP A 244 -29.31 2.02 -11.04
N PRO A 245 -30.54 1.72 -10.54
CA PRO A 245 -30.74 0.73 -9.48
C PRO A 245 -30.36 -0.70 -9.86
N GLN A 246 -30.46 -1.07 -11.15
CA GLN A 246 -30.19 -2.44 -11.59
C GLN A 246 -28.72 -2.80 -11.41
N VAL A 247 -27.82 -1.85 -11.68
CA VAL A 247 -26.38 -2.02 -11.48
C VAL A 247 -26.05 -2.20 -9.99
N GLU A 248 -26.73 -1.48 -9.11
CA GLU A 248 -26.53 -1.59 -7.67
C GLU A 248 -26.96 -2.96 -7.13
N GLU A 249 -28.07 -3.52 -7.63
CA GLU A 249 -28.59 -4.82 -7.20
C GLU A 249 -27.88 -6.02 -7.85
N GLU A 250 -27.52 -5.93 -9.13
CA GLU A 250 -26.97 -7.06 -9.91
C GLU A 250 -25.44 -7.09 -9.96
N GLU A 251 -24.77 -5.94 -9.95
CA GLU A 251 -23.31 -5.82 -10.07
C GLU A 251 -22.60 -5.44 -8.77
N ASP A 252 -23.36 -5.14 -7.70
CA ASP A 252 -22.84 -4.72 -6.38
C ASP A 252 -21.95 -3.46 -6.47
N ILE A 253 -22.31 -2.55 -7.38
CA ILE A 253 -21.63 -1.26 -7.55
C ILE A 253 -22.55 -0.16 -7.01
N PRO A 254 -22.11 0.62 -6.01
CA PRO A 254 -22.95 1.65 -5.42
C PRO A 254 -23.02 2.88 -6.33
N ARG A 255 -24.12 3.62 -6.25
CA ARG A 255 -24.30 4.87 -7.00
C ARG A 255 -23.27 5.94 -6.65
N ARG A 256 -22.75 5.89 -5.42
CA ARG A 256 -21.72 6.80 -4.92
C ARG A 256 -20.71 6.05 -4.08
N ILE A 257 -19.44 6.42 -4.19
CA ILE A 257 -18.35 5.83 -3.43
C ILE A 257 -17.51 6.91 -2.74
N THR A 258 -17.25 6.73 -1.44
CA THR A 258 -16.26 7.51 -0.70
C THR A 258 -14.92 6.77 -0.70
N ILE A 259 -13.79 7.47 -0.71
CA ILE A 259 -12.48 6.83 -0.55
C ILE A 259 -12.35 6.29 0.89
N PRO A 260 -12.24 4.96 1.08
CA PRO A 260 -12.12 4.38 2.42
C PRO A 260 -10.83 4.85 3.13
N LYS A 261 -10.90 5.00 4.45
CA LYS A 261 -9.79 5.57 5.23
C LYS A 261 -8.55 4.68 5.25
N ASN A 262 -8.71 3.38 5.03
CA ASN A 262 -7.66 2.39 4.94
C ASN A 262 -6.98 2.32 3.56
N VAL A 263 -7.36 3.17 2.59
CA VAL A 263 -6.71 3.22 1.27
C VAL A 263 -5.55 4.21 1.28
N PHE A 264 -4.41 3.75 0.80
CA PHE A 264 -3.17 4.50 0.60
C PHE A 264 -2.81 4.56 -0.87
N VAL A 265 -2.27 5.68 -1.32
CA VAL A 265 -1.86 5.91 -2.70
C VAL A 265 -0.35 6.11 -2.73
N ILE A 266 0.33 5.36 -3.60
CA ILE A 266 1.76 5.50 -3.88
C ILE A 266 1.92 5.73 -5.37
N GLY A 267 2.43 6.88 -5.79
CA GLY A 267 2.76 7.16 -7.18
C GLY A 267 4.27 7.10 -7.41
N THR A 268 4.73 6.40 -8.43
CA THR A 268 6.14 6.43 -8.85
C THR A 268 6.33 7.43 -9.98
N VAL A 269 7.50 8.07 -10.01
CA VAL A 269 7.83 9.12 -10.98
C VAL A 269 9.26 8.88 -11.46
N ASN A 270 9.41 8.69 -12.76
CA ASN A 270 10.71 8.64 -13.41
C ASN A 270 11.13 10.05 -13.80
N VAL A 271 12.30 10.48 -13.30
CA VAL A 271 12.81 11.83 -13.46
C VAL A 271 13.52 12.01 -14.81
N ASP A 272 14.18 10.96 -15.29
CA ASP A 272 15.01 10.99 -16.51
C ASP A 272 14.20 11.14 -17.81
N GLU A 273 12.90 10.83 -17.78
CA GLU A 273 11.99 10.83 -18.95
C GLU A 273 10.85 11.87 -18.84
N THR A 274 10.87 12.77 -17.85
CA THR A 274 9.70 13.56 -17.42
C THR A 274 8.87 14.19 -18.55
N THR A 275 7.60 13.78 -18.68
CA THR A 275 6.66 14.31 -19.69
C THR A 275 5.80 15.48 -19.17
N TYR A 276 5.36 15.45 -17.91
CA TYR A 276 4.59 16.55 -17.28
C TYR A 276 5.04 16.84 -15.84
N MET A 277 5.19 18.12 -15.50
CA MET A 277 5.41 18.56 -14.12
C MET A 277 4.13 18.45 -13.28
N PHE A 278 4.27 18.05 -12.02
CA PHE A 278 3.14 18.03 -11.09
C PHE A 278 2.67 19.44 -10.76
N SER A 279 1.37 19.68 -10.85
CA SER A 279 0.79 20.93 -10.38
C SER A 279 0.91 21.05 -8.84
N PRO A 280 0.96 22.29 -8.30
CA PRO A 280 0.92 22.53 -6.86
C PRO A 280 -0.26 21.85 -6.17
N LYS A 281 -1.39 21.69 -6.87
CA LYS A 281 -2.58 20.99 -6.34
C LYS A 281 -2.29 19.52 -5.96
N VAL A 282 -1.44 18.84 -6.71
CA VAL A 282 -1.04 17.45 -6.46
C VAL A 282 0.02 17.42 -5.36
N LEU A 283 1.05 18.26 -5.46
CA LEU A 283 2.14 18.32 -4.48
C LEU A 283 1.65 18.71 -3.07
N ASP A 284 0.63 19.57 -2.98
CA ASP A 284 -0.02 19.91 -1.73
C ASP A 284 -0.69 18.71 -1.06
N ARG A 285 -1.05 17.68 -1.84
CA ARG A 285 -1.78 16.50 -1.36
C ARG A 285 -0.90 15.28 -1.14
N ALA A 286 0.37 15.31 -1.53
CA ALA A 286 1.29 14.20 -1.34
C ALA A 286 2.50 14.59 -0.48
N PHE A 287 3.20 13.59 0.07
CA PHE A 287 4.62 13.73 0.43
C PHE A 287 5.45 13.23 -0.76
N VAL A 288 6.53 13.93 -1.10
CA VAL A 288 7.43 13.55 -2.19
C VAL A 288 8.74 13.03 -1.59
N LEU A 289 9.11 11.81 -1.93
CA LEU A 289 10.33 11.14 -1.47
C LEU A 289 11.24 10.87 -2.66
N GLU A 290 12.45 11.40 -2.59
CA GLU A 290 13.45 11.33 -3.66
C GLU A 290 14.44 10.18 -3.41
N PHE A 291 14.65 9.34 -4.43
CA PHE A 291 15.55 8.18 -4.44
C PHE A 291 16.63 8.37 -5.49
N ASN A 292 17.48 9.38 -5.31
CA ASN A 292 18.54 9.73 -6.26
C ASN A 292 19.95 9.26 -5.84
N ASP A 293 20.16 9.01 -4.54
CA ASP A 293 21.45 8.52 -4.04
C ASP A 293 21.48 6.98 -4.16
N VAL A 294 22.07 6.46 -5.25
CA VAL A 294 22.26 5.02 -5.46
C VAL A 294 23.63 4.60 -4.95
N ASP A 295 23.64 3.71 -3.95
CA ASP A 295 24.87 3.10 -3.44
C ASP A 295 25.05 1.69 -4.01
N LEU A 296 25.90 1.57 -5.04
CA LEU A 296 26.21 0.30 -5.70
C LEU A 296 26.98 -0.68 -4.78
N ARG A 297 27.54 -0.21 -3.66
CA ARG A 297 28.20 -1.09 -2.67
C ARG A 297 27.20 -2.07 -2.05
N GLY A 298 25.92 -1.72 -2.02
CA GLY A 298 24.83 -2.59 -1.55
C GLY A 298 24.46 -3.74 -2.48
N LEU A 299 25.03 -3.82 -3.69
CA LEU A 299 24.84 -4.96 -4.59
C LEU A 299 25.70 -6.18 -4.19
N ALA A 300 26.76 -5.96 -3.40
CA ALA A 300 27.68 -7.02 -2.97
C ALA A 300 27.15 -7.89 -1.81
N GLY A 301 25.93 -7.61 -1.32
CA GLY A 301 25.29 -8.28 -0.20
C GLY A 301 24.39 -7.31 0.57
N PRO A 302 23.56 -7.78 1.51
CA PRO A 302 22.82 -6.88 2.39
C PRO A 302 23.81 -5.91 3.01
N ILE A 303 23.60 -4.60 2.81
CA ILE A 303 24.39 -3.57 3.46
C ILE A 303 24.28 -3.90 4.95
N GLN A 304 25.38 -4.33 5.57
CA GLN A 304 25.52 -4.25 7.01
C GLN A 304 25.50 -2.76 7.32
N SER A 305 24.30 -2.19 7.44
CA SER A 305 24.16 -0.89 8.07
C SER A 305 24.68 -1.14 9.48
N GLU A 306 25.87 -0.65 9.77
CA GLU A 306 26.28 -0.39 11.14
C GLU A 306 25.13 0.44 11.73
N ASP A 307 24.34 -0.21 12.57
CA ASP A 307 23.19 0.32 13.29
C ASP A 307 21.96 0.81 12.47
N SER A 308 21.20 -0.11 11.86
CA SER A 308 19.78 0.18 11.53
C SER A 308 18.97 0.65 12.76
N ALA A 309 19.44 0.36 13.98
CA ALA A 309 18.88 0.79 15.25
C ALA A 309 19.38 2.16 15.76
N SER A 310 20.43 2.77 15.19
CA SER A 310 20.96 4.07 15.69
C SER A 310 20.46 5.29 14.92
N THR A 311 19.69 5.10 13.84
CA THR A 311 19.13 6.24 13.13
C THR A 311 18.01 6.88 13.97
N PRO A 312 17.95 8.22 14.08
CA PRO A 312 16.91 8.90 14.87
C PRO A 312 15.46 8.64 14.44
N LEU A 313 15.25 7.99 13.29
CA LEU A 313 13.94 7.65 12.72
C LEU A 313 13.77 6.13 12.54
N ALA A 314 14.54 5.31 13.25
CA ALA A 314 14.29 3.87 13.34
C ALA A 314 12.92 3.64 13.99
N LEU A 315 11.96 3.10 13.22
CA LEU A 315 10.59 2.90 13.67
C LEU A 315 10.49 1.63 14.51
N VAL A 316 10.89 1.71 15.78
CA VAL A 316 10.90 0.58 16.73
C VAL A 316 9.49 0.15 17.15
N ASN A 317 8.50 1.03 17.12
CA ASN A 317 7.12 0.74 17.52
C ASN A 317 6.15 0.66 16.33
N LEU A 318 6.57 0.05 15.22
CA LEU A 318 5.71 -0.15 14.02
C LEU A 318 4.76 -1.36 14.15
N GLU A 319 4.87 -2.15 15.22
CA GLU A 319 4.19 -3.44 15.41
C GLU A 319 2.65 -3.38 15.37
N GLY A 320 2.05 -2.20 15.53
CA GLY A 320 0.60 -1.99 15.43
C GLY A 320 0.05 -1.68 14.02
N GLY A 321 0.87 -1.76 12.97
CA GLY A 321 0.46 -1.44 11.60
C GLY A 321 0.42 0.07 11.29
N LEU A 322 -0.14 0.44 10.12
CA LEU A 322 -0.30 1.85 9.73
C LEU A 322 -1.45 2.49 10.53
N LYS A 323 -1.14 3.48 11.36
CA LYS A 323 -2.18 4.19 12.14
C LYS A 323 -3.05 5.05 11.24
N LEU A 324 -4.34 4.71 11.17
CA LEU A 324 -5.36 5.44 10.41
C LEU A 324 -5.91 6.62 11.23
N ARG A 325 -5.14 7.70 11.35
CA ARG A 325 -5.63 8.93 12.01
C ARG A 325 -6.43 9.81 11.04
N ASP A 326 -7.54 10.36 11.53
CA ASP A 326 -8.30 11.42 10.84
C ASP A 326 -7.60 12.78 10.96
N HIS A 327 -8.02 13.75 10.12
CA HIS A 327 -7.46 15.11 9.96
C HIS A 327 -6.83 15.72 11.22
N GLY A 328 -5.70 16.42 11.05
CA GLY A 328 -4.81 16.75 12.16
C GLY A 328 -5.53 17.51 13.25
N SER A 329 -5.65 16.88 14.43
CA SER A 329 -6.37 17.47 15.54
C SER A 329 -5.61 18.71 16.02
N SER A 330 -6.32 19.62 16.68
CA SER A 330 -5.68 20.74 17.37
C SER A 330 -4.59 20.28 18.35
N ASP A 331 -4.67 19.05 18.83
CA ASP A 331 -3.77 18.52 19.84
C ASP A 331 -2.44 17.99 19.26
N GLU A 332 -2.43 17.55 18.00
CA GLU A 332 -1.17 17.27 17.28
C GLU A 332 -0.37 18.57 17.10
N TRP A 333 -1.05 19.67 16.75
CA TRP A 333 -0.41 20.98 16.61
C TRP A 333 0.13 21.51 17.93
N LYS A 334 -0.65 21.45 19.02
CA LYS A 334 -0.18 21.86 20.36
C LYS A 334 1.06 21.08 20.80
N ARG A 335 1.07 19.76 20.61
CA ARG A 335 2.24 18.92 20.92
C ARG A 335 3.47 19.36 20.13
N PHE A 336 3.32 19.64 18.84
CA PHE A 336 4.37 20.19 17.99
C PHE A 336 4.86 21.57 18.46
N GLU A 337 3.97 22.45 18.91
CA GLU A 337 4.34 23.77 19.45
C GLU A 337 5.16 23.67 20.74
N THR A 338 4.86 22.69 21.59
CA THR A 338 5.57 22.49 22.86
C THR A 338 6.84 21.63 22.73
N ALA A 339 7.01 20.91 21.62
CA ALA A 339 8.14 20.01 21.40
C ALA A 339 9.47 20.77 21.50
N LEU A 340 10.44 20.21 22.25
CA LEU A 340 11.75 20.82 22.50
C LEU A 340 11.69 22.30 22.91
N GLY A 341 10.71 22.66 23.76
CA GLY A 341 10.55 24.04 24.21
C GLY A 341 10.16 25.04 23.11
N GLY A 342 9.63 24.56 21.98
CA GLY A 342 9.18 25.37 20.85
C GLY A 342 10.24 25.64 19.79
N GLU A 343 11.44 25.08 19.91
CA GLU A 343 12.49 25.18 18.87
C GLU A 343 12.00 24.75 17.47
N PRO A 344 11.35 23.58 17.27
CA PRO A 344 10.91 23.11 15.96
C PRO A 344 9.87 24.05 15.34
N ARG A 345 8.95 24.56 16.17
CA ARG A 345 7.92 25.51 15.76
C ARG A 345 8.51 26.86 15.34
N ALA A 346 9.52 27.36 16.05
CA ALA A 346 10.21 28.59 15.71
C ALA A 346 10.97 28.44 14.37
N LEU A 347 11.67 27.32 14.18
CA LEU A 347 12.37 27.02 12.94
C LEU A 347 11.40 26.89 11.76
N PHE A 348 10.30 26.17 11.95
CA PHE A 348 9.22 26.04 10.96
C PHE A 348 8.59 27.39 10.60
N GLY A 349 8.41 28.28 11.57
CA GLY A 349 7.96 29.66 11.35
C GLY A 349 8.91 30.47 10.49
N LYS A 350 10.23 30.39 10.75
CA LYS A 350 11.24 31.06 9.91
C LYS A 350 11.20 30.60 8.46
N ILE A 351 10.97 29.30 8.22
CA ILE A 351 10.81 28.74 6.87
C ILE A 351 9.56 29.32 6.20
N HIS A 352 8.43 29.34 6.92
CA HIS A 352 7.19 29.93 6.42
C HIS A 352 7.37 31.40 6.02
N ASP A 353 8.00 32.20 6.88
CA ASP A 353 8.19 33.63 6.65
C ASP A 353 9.16 33.90 5.49
N ALA A 354 10.22 33.08 5.37
CA ALA A 354 11.16 33.16 4.25
C ALA A 354 10.50 32.88 2.89
N LEU A 355 9.51 31.98 2.87
CA LEU A 355 8.70 31.66 1.69
C LEU A 355 7.61 32.70 1.42
N ALA A 356 7.10 33.36 2.47
CA ALA A 356 6.03 34.35 2.36
C ALA A 356 6.46 35.59 1.56
N ILE A 357 7.73 35.98 1.62
CA ILE A 357 8.30 37.12 0.87
C ILE A 357 7.98 37.07 -0.62
N GLU A 358 7.99 35.87 -1.21
CA GLU A 358 7.73 35.64 -2.65
C GLU A 358 6.36 34.97 -2.89
N ASN A 359 5.44 35.02 -1.92
CA ASN A 359 4.13 34.36 -1.99
C ASN A 359 4.19 32.84 -2.22
N ARG A 360 5.26 32.18 -1.75
CA ARG A 360 5.47 30.72 -1.83
C ARG A 360 5.21 30.01 -0.50
N HIS A 361 4.59 30.70 0.47
CA HIS A 361 4.27 30.15 1.78
C HIS A 361 3.22 29.04 1.68
N PHE A 362 3.13 28.22 2.72
CA PHE A 362 2.20 27.10 2.77
C PHE A 362 1.05 27.38 3.74
N GLY A 363 -0.14 26.87 3.42
CA GLY A 363 -1.33 27.03 4.26
C GLY A 363 -1.39 26.06 5.45
N TYR A 364 -2.46 26.20 6.25
CA TYR A 364 -2.69 25.41 7.46
C TYR A 364 -2.67 23.89 7.26
N ARG A 365 -3.07 23.40 6.07
CA ARG A 365 -3.04 21.97 5.73
C ARG A 365 -1.64 21.40 5.84
N VAL A 366 -0.67 22.04 5.21
CA VAL A 366 0.73 21.61 5.23
C VAL A 366 1.29 21.67 6.65
N ALA A 367 0.95 22.72 7.39
CA ALA A 367 1.36 22.86 8.79
C ALA A 367 0.87 21.69 9.66
N ARG A 368 -0.41 21.31 9.54
CA ARG A 368 -0.97 20.15 10.25
C ARG A 368 -0.33 18.83 9.83
N GLU A 369 -0.07 18.65 8.54
CA GLU A 369 0.57 17.42 8.01
C GLU A 369 2.03 17.28 8.49
N VAL A 370 2.77 18.38 8.59
CA VAL A 370 4.13 18.39 9.17
C VAL A 370 4.10 18.09 10.66
N ALA A 371 3.20 18.75 11.42
CA ALA A 371 3.06 18.50 12.85
C ALA A 371 2.72 17.04 13.14
N ARG A 372 1.80 16.46 12.37
CA ARG A 372 1.46 15.04 12.44
C ARG A 372 2.64 14.13 12.10
N PHE A 373 3.41 14.46 11.06
CA PHE A 373 4.57 13.67 10.69
C PHE A 373 5.58 13.60 11.85
N VAL A 374 5.83 14.73 12.51
CA VAL A 374 6.71 14.81 13.69
C VAL A 374 6.11 14.04 14.87
N ASP A 375 4.82 14.18 15.14
CA ASP A 375 4.14 13.45 16.22
C ASP A 375 4.23 11.93 16.04
N LEU A 376 3.95 11.44 14.83
CA LEU A 376 4.09 10.02 14.49
C LEU A 376 5.52 9.53 14.62
N ALA A 377 6.51 10.36 14.25
CA ALA A 377 7.91 10.02 14.42
C ALA A 377 8.29 9.89 15.90
N VAL A 378 7.84 10.82 16.75
CA VAL A 378 8.09 10.79 18.19
C VAL A 378 7.46 9.54 18.83
N GLU A 379 6.25 9.19 18.41
CA GLU A 379 5.54 8.02 18.90
C GLU A 379 6.20 6.69 18.46
N GLN A 380 6.67 6.62 17.20
CA GLN A 380 7.12 5.36 16.59
C GLN A 380 8.64 5.14 16.66
N ALA A 381 9.44 6.21 16.72
CA ALA A 381 10.90 6.16 16.81
C ALA A 381 11.45 6.64 18.18
N GLY A 382 10.61 7.22 19.05
CA GLY A 382 10.97 7.65 20.40
C GLY A 382 11.03 9.17 20.58
N THR A 383 11.09 9.60 21.83
CA THR A 383 10.97 11.01 22.24
C THR A 383 12.30 11.78 22.27
N SER A 384 13.33 11.28 21.59
CA SER A 384 14.65 11.93 21.62
C SER A 384 14.65 13.25 20.84
N ASP A 385 15.47 14.21 21.27
CA ASP A 385 15.67 15.48 20.56
C ASP A 385 16.13 15.26 19.11
N ALA A 386 16.98 14.25 18.91
CA ALA A 386 17.45 13.84 17.59
C ALA A 386 16.30 13.37 16.69
N THR A 387 15.33 12.63 17.23
CA THR A 387 14.14 12.16 16.51
C THR A 387 13.26 13.32 16.05
N VAL A 388 12.96 14.26 16.95
CA VAL A 388 12.13 15.44 16.62
C VAL A 388 12.79 16.28 15.52
N ARG A 389 14.09 16.58 15.66
CA ARG A 389 14.84 17.37 14.67
C ARG A 389 14.95 16.64 13.33
N ALA A 390 15.25 15.34 13.34
CA ALA A 390 15.31 14.54 12.13
C ALA A 390 13.94 14.43 11.43
N ALA A 391 12.86 14.31 12.20
CA ALA A 391 11.50 14.24 11.66
C ALA A 391 11.10 15.56 11.01
N LEU A 392 11.40 16.70 11.64
CA LEU A 392 11.15 18.02 11.07
C LEU A 392 11.94 18.20 9.76
N ASP A 393 13.21 17.83 9.73
CA ASP A 393 14.06 17.91 8.54
C ASP A 393 13.48 17.10 7.38
N VAL A 394 13.10 15.84 7.63
CA VAL A 394 12.45 15.00 6.59
C VAL A 394 11.10 15.57 6.17
N ALA A 395 10.30 16.07 7.11
CA ALA A 395 8.98 16.64 6.78
C ALA A 395 9.11 17.90 5.90
N VAL A 396 10.05 18.80 6.22
CA VAL A 396 10.35 19.99 5.40
C VAL A 396 10.82 19.57 4.01
N LEU A 397 11.78 18.65 3.95
CA LEU A 397 12.33 18.12 2.70
C LEU A 397 11.25 17.49 1.81
N ALA A 398 10.37 16.66 2.39
CA ALA A 398 9.42 15.86 1.64
C ALA A 398 8.07 16.55 1.39
N LYS A 399 7.75 17.64 2.09
CA LYS A 399 6.44 18.32 1.99
C LYS A 399 6.51 19.75 1.48
N ILE A 400 7.57 20.49 1.81
CA ILE A 400 7.69 21.92 1.50
C ILE A 400 8.54 22.13 0.26
N LEU A 401 9.76 21.59 0.27
CA LEU A 401 10.71 21.74 -0.83
C LEU A 401 10.22 21.26 -2.21
N PRO A 402 9.35 20.23 -2.34
CA PRO A 402 8.90 19.76 -3.66
C PRO A 402 8.16 20.81 -4.49
N LYS A 403 7.63 21.86 -3.85
CA LYS A 403 6.92 22.95 -4.53
C LYS A 403 7.86 23.97 -5.15
N LEU A 404 9.14 23.93 -4.80
CA LEU A 404 10.14 24.91 -5.22
C LEU A 404 10.66 24.55 -6.62
N HIS A 405 10.32 25.40 -7.58
CA HIS A 405 10.82 25.37 -8.94
C HIS A 405 10.77 26.79 -9.53
N GLY A 406 11.64 27.04 -10.51
CA GLY A 406 11.65 28.31 -11.23
C GLY A 406 13.01 28.64 -11.82
N SER A 407 13.04 29.76 -12.55
CA SER A 407 14.27 30.34 -13.07
C SER A 407 15.12 30.95 -11.97
N GLN A 408 16.39 31.22 -12.27
CA GLN A 408 17.33 31.83 -11.32
C GLN A 408 16.80 33.15 -10.72
N ALA A 409 16.23 34.02 -11.55
CA ALA A 409 15.68 35.30 -11.12
C ALA A 409 14.50 35.15 -10.13
N GLU A 410 13.74 34.06 -10.24
CA GLU A 410 12.51 33.84 -9.47
C GLU A 410 12.71 33.13 -8.14
N ILE A 411 13.80 32.36 -7.97
CA ILE A 411 13.93 31.44 -6.83
C ILE A 411 15.26 31.51 -6.09
N GLU A 412 16.32 32.07 -6.67
CA GLU A 412 17.66 32.06 -6.07
C GLU A 412 17.67 32.70 -4.67
N ALA A 413 16.98 33.83 -4.52
CA ALA A 413 16.89 34.54 -3.25
C ALA A 413 16.17 33.71 -2.18
N THR A 414 15.08 33.04 -2.54
CA THR A 414 14.36 32.11 -1.66
C THR A 414 15.24 30.93 -1.24
N LEU A 415 15.92 30.28 -2.18
CA LEU A 415 16.80 29.15 -1.87
C LEU A 415 17.95 29.57 -0.93
N LYS A 416 18.55 30.74 -1.14
CA LYS A 416 19.59 31.28 -0.24
C LYS A 416 19.07 31.54 1.17
N ARG A 417 17.87 32.11 1.33
CA ARG A 417 17.24 32.32 2.65
C ARG A 417 16.96 31.00 3.35
N LEU A 418 16.37 30.03 2.65
CA LEU A 418 16.10 28.70 3.19
C LEU A 418 17.39 27.97 3.56
N LEU A 419 18.44 28.10 2.74
CA LEU A 419 19.72 27.47 3.03
C LEU A 419 20.33 28.04 4.31
N SER A 420 20.33 29.37 4.46
CA SER A 420 20.80 30.03 5.69
C SER A 420 20.06 29.54 6.94
N ILE A 421 18.74 29.33 6.84
CA ILE A 421 17.95 28.76 7.94
C ILE A 421 18.38 27.30 8.21
N ALA A 422 18.52 26.48 7.16
CA ALA A 422 18.86 25.06 7.27
C ALA A 422 20.29 24.82 7.81
N THR A 423 21.23 25.74 7.54
CA THR A 423 22.60 25.68 8.05
C THR A 423 22.78 26.32 9.43
N GLY A 424 21.72 26.92 10.00
CA GLY A 424 21.82 27.65 11.25
C GLY A 424 22.60 28.96 11.15
N GLY A 425 22.65 29.57 9.96
CA GLY A 425 23.33 30.84 9.70
C GLY A 425 24.79 30.71 9.24
N LYS A 426 25.34 29.48 9.16
CA LYS A 426 26.69 29.25 8.61
C LYS A 426 26.74 29.63 7.12
N PRO A 427 27.80 30.31 6.65
CA PRO A 427 27.93 30.72 5.26
C PRO A 427 28.09 29.51 4.32
N GLU A 428 27.62 29.67 3.08
CA GLU A 428 27.59 28.60 2.07
C GLU A 428 28.98 27.97 1.81
N SER A 429 30.02 28.81 1.77
CA SER A 429 31.41 28.40 1.53
C SER A 429 32.02 27.51 2.62
N GLU A 430 31.47 27.54 3.84
CA GLU A 430 31.94 26.69 4.94
C GLU A 430 31.22 25.33 4.96
N VAL A 431 30.06 25.24 4.31
CA VAL A 431 29.17 24.07 4.39
C VAL A 431 29.21 23.25 3.10
N PHE A 432 29.42 23.89 1.95
CA PHE A 432 29.42 23.26 0.64
C PHE A 432 30.72 23.49 -0.12
N THR A 433 31.15 22.45 -0.83
CA THR A 433 32.18 22.56 -1.86
C THR A 433 31.67 23.42 -3.02
N PRO A 434 32.56 23.93 -3.89
CA PRO A 434 32.16 24.65 -5.10
C PRO A 434 31.22 23.85 -6.03
N HIS A 435 31.19 22.53 -5.89
CA HIS A 435 30.33 21.62 -6.67
C HIS A 435 29.02 21.25 -5.95
N GLY A 436 28.69 21.93 -4.84
CA GLY A 436 27.45 21.71 -4.07
C GLY A 436 27.45 20.46 -3.18
N ALA A 437 28.59 19.76 -3.03
CA ALA A 437 28.72 18.65 -2.09
C ALA A 437 28.96 19.17 -0.66
N LEU A 438 28.36 18.54 0.35
CA LEU A 438 28.52 18.91 1.75
C LEU A 438 29.97 18.63 2.22
N ILE A 439 30.65 19.62 2.82
CA ILE A 439 32.04 19.48 3.30
C ILE A 439 32.08 18.71 4.62
N ASP A 440 31.22 19.08 5.57
CA ASP A 440 31.03 18.37 6.84
C ASP A 440 29.60 18.61 7.39
N GLY A 441 29.00 17.58 7.97
CA GLY A 441 27.60 17.57 8.43
C GLY A 441 27.38 18.12 9.84
N GLY A 442 28.42 18.66 10.49
CA GLY A 442 28.38 19.10 11.88
C GLY A 442 27.28 20.13 12.19
N ALA A 443 26.53 19.89 13.28
CA ALA A 443 25.54 20.76 13.93
C ALA A 443 24.73 21.69 13.00
N LEU A 444 24.27 21.20 11.85
CA LEU A 444 23.31 21.92 11.00
C LEU A 444 21.91 21.83 11.63
N ALA A 445 21.08 22.85 11.41
CA ALA A 445 19.71 22.84 11.90
C ALA A 445 18.84 21.79 11.17
N LEU A 446 18.99 21.68 9.85
CA LEU A 446 18.28 20.73 8.99
C LEU A 446 19.25 20.12 7.97
N PRO A 447 20.01 19.08 8.33
CA PRO A 447 21.09 18.54 7.49
C PRO A 447 20.65 18.05 6.10
N ARG A 448 19.53 17.33 6.00
CA ARG A 448 19.04 16.77 4.74
C ARG A 448 18.47 17.87 3.84
N THR A 449 17.70 18.78 4.42
CA THR A 449 17.17 19.97 3.74
C THR A 449 18.30 20.85 3.22
N ALA A 450 19.33 21.12 4.03
CA ALA A 450 20.51 21.88 3.62
C ALA A 450 21.21 21.23 2.42
N ARG A 451 21.45 19.91 2.48
CA ARG A 451 22.06 19.16 1.38
C ARG A 451 21.28 19.31 0.08
N LYS A 452 19.96 19.17 0.11
CA LYS A 452 19.11 19.33 -1.09
C LYS A 452 19.14 20.76 -1.61
N LEU A 453 19.02 21.77 -0.74
CA LEU A 453 19.08 23.18 -1.13
C LEU A 453 20.43 23.55 -1.76
N GLY A 454 21.54 23.03 -1.23
CA GLY A 454 22.88 23.22 -1.83
C GLY A 454 22.97 22.64 -3.25
N ARG A 455 22.47 21.41 -3.45
CA ARG A 455 22.38 20.79 -4.80
C ARG A 455 21.50 21.62 -5.74
N MET A 456 20.35 22.10 -5.25
CA MET A 456 19.45 22.94 -6.06
C MET A 456 20.09 24.28 -6.45
N LEU A 457 20.78 24.95 -5.53
CA LEU A 457 21.49 26.21 -5.82
C LEU A 457 22.63 26.01 -6.82
N TYR A 458 23.38 24.92 -6.70
CA TYR A 458 24.43 24.57 -7.65
C TYR A 458 23.84 24.37 -9.06
N ARG A 459 22.77 23.57 -9.20
CA ARG A 459 22.08 23.37 -10.48
C ARG A 459 21.50 24.67 -11.04
N LEU A 460 20.89 25.49 -10.20
CA LEU A 460 20.33 26.78 -10.60
C LEU A 460 21.38 27.70 -11.23
N ARG A 461 22.59 27.75 -10.64
CA ARG A 461 23.70 28.55 -11.17
C ARG A 461 24.28 27.96 -12.46
N ALA A 462 24.28 26.64 -12.60
CA ALA A 462 24.80 25.96 -13.78
C ALA A 462 23.84 26.05 -14.98
N ASN A 463 22.53 25.89 -14.75
CA ASN A 463 21.53 25.69 -15.80
C ASN A 463 20.53 26.85 -15.94
N GLY A 464 20.52 27.82 -15.01
CA GLY A 464 19.58 28.95 -15.00
C GLY A 464 18.14 28.61 -14.58
N PHE A 465 17.85 27.33 -14.33
CA PHE A 465 16.57 26.80 -13.86
C PHE A 465 16.80 25.67 -12.87
N VAL A 466 15.88 25.48 -11.93
CA VAL A 466 15.89 24.34 -11.02
C VAL A 466 14.48 23.91 -10.65
N SER A 467 14.30 22.61 -10.48
CA SER A 467 13.14 21.99 -9.85
C SER A 467 13.60 20.98 -8.79
N PHE A 468 12.76 20.76 -7.77
CA PHE A 468 13.05 19.75 -6.75
C PHE A 468 13.05 18.33 -7.34
N ILE A 469 12.13 18.04 -8.25
CA ILE A 469 11.93 16.72 -8.88
C ILE A 469 12.78 16.68 -10.15
N GLU A 470 14.11 16.55 -9.97
CA GLU A 470 15.13 16.52 -11.03
C GLU A 470 16.32 15.62 -10.70
#